data_AF-A0A424YU61-F1
#
_entry.id   AF-A0A424YU61-F1
#
_cell.length_a   1.000
_cell.length_b   1.000
_cell.length_c   1.000
_cell.angle_alpha   90.00
_cell.angle_beta   90.00
_cell.angle_gamma   90.00
#
_symmetry.space_group_name_H-M   'P 1'
#
loop_
_entity.id
_entity.type
_entity.pdbx_description
1 polymer ?
#
loop_
_entity_poly.entity_id
_entity_poly.type
_entity_poly.pdbx_seq_one_letter_code
_entity_poly.pdbx_strand_id
1 'polypeptide(L)'
;EGGTHLEGFRSALTRAINTSAKRNNLLKGEMTFKGDDVREGLCAIVSVKVANPQFEGQTKMRLGNSNVRGIVDSHVYQCLSEYFEENPKIISLIAEKASAAARAREAARSARELARRKSSLESSTLPGKLADCSERDPSKSEIYIVEGDSAGGSAKQGRDRRFQAILPLRGKILNVEKAAEHKILKNNEINSLISAIGTGIGTNFDPARVRYHSIIIMTDADVDGSHISTLLLTFFYRYMTELIDLGYIYMAQPPLYRIAKGKKERYVFREEEMRKAVVEMGENGVHVQRYKGLGEMNATQLWETTMDPERRVLKQVRIEDAIHANDIFEKLMGENVSARKDFIKRHAMEVKNLDI
;
A
#
# COMPACT_ATOMS: atom_id res chain seq x y z
N GLU A 1 5.67 -6.10 15.72
CA GLU A 1 4.54 -7.03 15.49
C GLU A 1 3.56 -7.11 16.70
N GLY A 2 3.53 -6.11 17.59
CA GLY A 2 2.61 -6.10 18.73
C GLY A 2 2.98 -7.10 19.83
N GLY A 3 1.99 -7.80 20.38
CA GLY A 3 2.18 -8.79 21.44
C GLY A 3 1.22 -8.60 22.61
N THR A 4 1.45 -9.37 23.67
CA THR A 4 0.56 -9.49 24.83
C THR A 4 0.28 -8.16 25.54
N HIS A 5 1.29 -7.29 25.66
CA HIS A 5 1.16 -5.94 26.20
C HIS A 5 0.19 -5.06 25.37
N LEU A 6 0.30 -5.10 24.04
CA LEU A 6 -0.56 -4.33 23.15
C LEU A 6 -2.00 -4.85 23.15
N GLU A 7 -2.19 -6.17 23.22
CA GLU A 7 -3.52 -6.78 23.38
C GLU A 7 -4.21 -6.34 24.67
N GLY A 8 -3.47 -6.35 25.79
CA GLY A 8 -3.98 -5.90 27.08
C GLY A 8 -4.41 -4.43 27.03
N PHE A 9 -3.56 -3.55 26.49
CA PHE A 9 -3.88 -2.13 26.31
C PHE A 9 -5.14 -1.93 25.45
N ARG A 10 -5.23 -2.60 24.30
CA ARG A 10 -6.37 -2.49 23.38
C ARG A 10 -7.69 -2.93 24.03
N SER A 11 -7.65 -4.01 24.80
CA SER A 11 -8.82 -4.55 25.51
C SER A 11 -9.29 -3.60 26.61
N ALA A 12 -8.36 -3.15 27.46
CA ALA A 12 -8.63 -2.22 28.55
C ALA A 12 -9.22 -0.88 28.06
N LEU A 13 -8.59 -0.27 27.06
CA LEU A 13 -9.05 0.98 26.46
C LEU A 13 -10.49 0.88 25.97
N THR A 14 -10.80 -0.18 25.23
CA THR A 14 -12.14 -0.38 24.65
C THR A 14 -13.19 -0.56 25.75
N ARG A 15 -12.88 -1.32 26.80
CA ARG A 15 -13.80 -1.57 27.92
C ARG A 15 -14.00 -0.34 28.79
N ALA A 16 -12.94 0.39 29.12
CA ALA A 16 -13.00 1.59 29.96
C ALA A 16 -13.90 2.64 29.30
N ILE A 17 -13.68 2.92 28.01
CA ILE A 17 -14.46 3.94 27.29
C ILE A 17 -15.92 3.51 27.14
N ASN A 18 -16.21 2.26 26.78
CA ASN A 18 -17.61 1.79 26.70
C ASN A 18 -18.33 1.86 28.06
N THR A 19 -17.64 1.50 29.15
CA THR A 19 -18.23 1.51 30.50
C THR A 19 -18.51 2.93 30.96
N SER A 20 -17.55 3.84 30.79
CA SER A 20 -17.72 5.25 31.13
C SER A 20 -18.77 5.94 30.24
N ALA A 21 -18.82 5.61 28.94
CA ALA A 21 -19.84 6.14 28.03
C ALA A 21 -21.26 5.66 28.39
N LYS A 22 -21.41 4.38 28.78
CA LYS A 22 -22.68 3.84 29.30
C LYS A 22 -23.12 4.57 30.57
N ARG A 23 -22.21 4.74 31.54
CA ARG A 23 -22.51 5.37 32.83
C ARG A 23 -22.95 6.83 32.67
N ASN A 24 -22.39 7.55 31.69
CA ASN A 24 -22.71 8.95 31.41
C ASN A 24 -23.85 9.14 30.40
N ASN A 25 -24.57 8.07 30.00
CA ASN A 25 -25.64 8.11 28.99
C ASN A 25 -25.22 8.73 27.65
N LEU A 26 -23.96 8.54 27.25
CA LEU A 26 -23.40 9.10 26.01
C LEU A 26 -23.63 8.21 24.78
N LEU A 27 -24.16 6.99 24.98
CA LEU A 27 -24.48 6.05 23.91
C LEU A 27 -25.94 6.21 23.47
N LYS A 28 -26.17 6.20 22.15
CA LYS A 28 -27.53 6.20 21.59
C LYS A 28 -28.02 4.76 21.41
N GLY A 29 -29.09 4.39 22.11
CA GLY A 29 -29.68 3.04 22.03
C GLY A 29 -28.74 1.96 22.56
N GLU A 30 -28.71 0.79 21.89
CA GLU A 30 -27.84 -0.36 22.25
C GLU A 30 -26.43 -0.29 21.64
N MET A 31 -26.04 0.86 21.07
CA MET A 31 -24.79 1.01 20.36
C MET A 31 -23.59 0.83 21.30
N THR A 32 -22.66 -0.04 20.93
CA THR A 32 -21.36 -0.23 21.63
C THR A 32 -20.21 0.08 20.69
N PHE A 33 -19.20 0.78 21.18
CA PHE A 33 -18.00 1.06 20.39
C PHE A 33 -17.15 -0.21 20.23
N LYS A 34 -16.73 -0.50 19.01
CA LYS A 34 -15.72 -1.53 18.74
C LYS A 34 -14.32 -0.96 18.99
N GLY A 35 -13.35 -1.85 19.17
CA GLY A 35 -11.96 -1.45 19.44
C GLY A 35 -11.39 -0.49 18.39
N ASP A 36 -11.74 -0.67 17.11
CA ASP A 36 -11.27 0.20 16.03
C ASP A 36 -11.90 1.59 16.11
N ASP A 37 -13.17 1.69 16.48
CA ASP A 37 -13.89 2.96 16.64
C ASP A 37 -13.24 3.84 17.71
N VAL A 38 -12.74 3.22 18.79
CA VAL A 38 -12.10 3.94 19.90
C VAL A 38 -10.65 4.31 19.65
N ARG A 39 -9.98 3.60 18.75
CA ARG A 39 -8.58 3.84 18.38
C ARG A 39 -8.43 4.80 17.20
N GLU A 40 -9.53 5.17 16.54
CA GLU A 40 -9.47 6.06 15.38
C GLU A 40 -8.89 7.43 15.77
N GLY A 41 -7.71 7.72 15.21
CA GLY A 41 -6.94 8.93 15.51
C GLY A 41 -6.42 9.00 16.95
N LEU A 42 -6.17 7.84 17.59
CA LEU A 42 -5.43 7.74 18.85
C LEU A 42 -3.94 7.57 18.56
N CYS A 43 -3.12 8.42 19.18
CA CYS A 43 -1.67 8.21 19.27
C CYS A 43 -1.33 7.80 20.71
N ALA A 44 -0.68 6.65 20.86
CA ALA A 44 -0.33 6.11 22.17
C ALA A 44 1.03 5.41 22.12
N ILE A 45 1.81 5.58 23.19
CA ILE A 45 3.09 4.89 23.40
C ILE A 45 2.90 3.94 24.58
N VAL A 46 3.10 2.65 24.35
CA VAL A 46 3.02 1.62 25.39
C VAL A 46 4.42 1.07 25.61
N SER A 47 5.00 1.38 26.77
CA SER A 47 6.33 0.91 27.17
C SER A 47 6.21 0.01 28.39
N VAL A 48 6.68 -1.23 28.28
CA VAL A 48 6.66 -2.22 29.36
C VAL A 48 8.08 -2.67 29.68
N LYS A 49 8.39 -2.80 30.98
CA LYS A 49 9.66 -3.35 31.46
C LYS A 49 9.40 -4.72 32.06
N VAL A 50 9.94 -5.77 31.43
CA VAL A 50 9.71 -7.17 31.81
C VAL A 50 11.06 -7.80 32.15
N ALA A 51 11.18 -8.40 33.33
CA ALA A 51 12.44 -8.99 33.79
C ALA A 51 12.91 -10.15 32.90
N ASN A 52 11.98 -11.02 32.50
CA ASN A 52 12.25 -12.19 31.64
C ASN A 52 11.35 -12.14 30.39
N PRO A 53 11.70 -11.33 29.36
CA PRO A 53 10.89 -11.20 28.17
C PRO A 53 10.98 -12.44 27.28
N GLN A 54 9.82 -12.93 26.86
CA GLN A 54 9.65 -14.02 25.89
C GLN A 54 9.10 -13.41 24.61
N PHE A 55 9.69 -13.77 23.46
CA PHE A 55 9.24 -13.29 22.16
C PHE A 55 8.83 -14.43 21.26
N GLU A 56 7.80 -14.18 20.45
CA GLU A 56 7.40 -15.07 19.35
C GLU A 56 8.27 -14.76 18.12
N GLY A 57 8.81 -15.80 17.50
CA GLY A 57 9.60 -15.69 16.27
C GLY A 57 11.05 -15.23 16.45
N GLN A 58 11.84 -15.43 15.40
CA GLN A 58 13.28 -15.13 15.39
C GLN A 58 13.60 -13.64 15.50
N THR A 59 12.69 -12.77 15.04
CA THR A 59 12.89 -11.31 14.97
C THR A 59 12.78 -10.62 16.33
N LYS A 60 12.33 -11.31 17.39
CA LYS A 60 12.07 -10.74 18.73
C LYS A 60 11.14 -9.51 18.70
N MET A 61 10.23 -9.44 17.73
CA MET A 61 9.37 -8.27 17.47
C MET A 61 7.97 -8.35 18.10
N ARG A 62 7.58 -9.52 18.63
CA ARG A 62 6.27 -9.78 19.25
C ARG A 62 6.43 -10.36 20.63
N LEU A 63 5.92 -9.67 21.65
CA LEU A 63 6.00 -10.13 23.05
C LEU A 63 4.98 -11.27 23.30
N GLY A 64 5.47 -12.41 23.81
CA GLY A 64 4.69 -13.63 24.08
C GLY A 64 4.39 -13.90 25.56
N ASN A 65 4.87 -13.06 26.49
CA ASN A 65 4.61 -13.25 27.93
C ASN A 65 3.10 -13.11 28.24
N SER A 66 2.42 -14.24 28.53
CA SER A 66 0.97 -14.27 28.77
C SER A 66 0.52 -13.46 29.99
N ASN A 67 1.33 -13.42 31.05
CA ASN A 67 1.07 -12.65 32.26
C ASN A 67 1.02 -11.13 32.02
N VAL A 68 1.82 -10.62 31.07
CA VAL A 68 1.90 -9.18 30.77
C VAL A 68 0.57 -8.64 30.27
N ARG A 69 -0.20 -9.44 29.52
CA ARG A 69 -1.53 -9.03 29.02
C ARG A 69 -2.45 -8.64 30.16
N GLY A 70 -2.58 -9.50 31.17
CA GLY A 70 -3.46 -9.26 32.33
C GLY A 70 -3.04 -8.05 33.15
N ILE A 71 -1.73 -7.89 33.38
CA ILE A 71 -1.17 -6.78 34.16
C ILE A 71 -1.44 -5.43 33.47
N VAL A 72 -1.14 -5.34 32.17
CA VAL A 72 -1.38 -4.11 31.40
C VAL A 72 -2.87 -3.82 31.34
N ASP A 73 -3.68 -4.84 31.09
CA ASP A 73 -5.13 -4.71 30.99
C ASP A 73 -5.76 -4.16 32.28
N SER A 74 -5.44 -4.74 33.45
CA SER A 74 -6.01 -4.31 34.73
C SER A 74 -5.56 -2.89 35.09
N HIS A 75 -4.28 -2.58 34.90
CA HIS A 75 -3.72 -1.29 35.30
C HIS A 75 -4.24 -0.16 34.40
N VAL A 76 -4.25 -0.37 33.08
CA VAL A 76 -4.77 0.61 32.12
C VAL A 76 -6.27 0.83 32.35
N TYR A 77 -7.05 -0.24 32.58
CA TYR A 77 -8.48 -0.12 32.83
C TYR A 77 -8.75 0.73 34.08
N GLN A 78 -8.08 0.43 35.19
CA GLN A 78 -8.23 1.17 36.44
C GLN A 78 -7.91 2.66 36.26
N CYS A 79 -6.72 2.99 35.75
CA CYS A 79 -6.30 4.38 35.60
C CYS A 79 -7.20 5.16 34.62
N LEU A 80 -7.66 4.53 33.53
CA LEU A 80 -8.58 5.18 32.61
C LEU A 80 -9.96 5.38 33.23
N SER A 81 -10.46 4.41 33.99
CA SER A 81 -11.74 4.55 34.70
C SER A 81 -11.70 5.70 35.70
N GLU A 82 -10.66 5.77 36.54
CA GLU A 82 -10.43 6.88 37.49
C GLU A 82 -10.33 8.21 36.74
N TYR A 83 -9.53 8.28 35.68
CA TYR A 83 -9.37 9.51 34.89
C TYR A 83 -10.68 9.99 34.25
N PHE A 84 -11.51 9.09 33.73
CA PHE A 84 -12.79 9.44 33.13
C PHE A 84 -13.85 9.84 34.16
N GLU A 85 -13.79 9.32 35.38
CA GLU A 85 -14.63 9.76 36.50
C GLU A 85 -14.30 11.19 36.92
N GLU A 86 -13.01 11.53 36.99
CA GLU A 86 -12.55 12.89 37.30
C GLU A 86 -12.79 13.89 36.16
N ASN A 87 -12.81 13.41 34.92
CA ASN A 87 -12.86 14.26 33.72
C ASN A 87 -14.06 13.95 32.80
N PRO A 88 -15.31 14.20 33.24
CA PRO A 88 -16.53 13.87 32.48
C PRO A 88 -16.64 14.60 31.13
N LYS A 89 -16.04 15.79 31.00
CA LYS A 89 -15.99 16.53 29.73
C LYS A 89 -15.15 15.83 28.67
N ILE A 90 -14.04 15.21 29.07
CA ILE A 90 -13.11 14.54 28.16
C ILE A 90 -13.74 13.26 27.61
N ILE A 91 -14.37 12.46 28.47
CA ILE A 91 -15.06 11.25 28.00
C ILE A 91 -16.22 11.59 27.05
N SER A 92 -16.92 12.71 27.25
CA SER A 92 -17.94 13.19 26.31
C SER A 92 -17.38 13.44 24.91
N LEU A 93 -16.26 14.17 24.81
CA LEU A 93 -15.58 14.43 23.53
C LEU A 93 -15.06 13.14 22.88
N ILE A 94 -14.46 12.24 23.67
CA ILE A 94 -13.98 10.94 23.17
C ILE A 94 -15.14 10.09 22.65
N ALA A 95 -16.25 10.03 23.38
CA ALA A 95 -17.44 9.28 22.99
C ALA A 95 -18.10 9.85 21.73
N GLU A 96 -18.10 11.18 21.55
CA GLU A 96 -18.59 11.82 20.34
C GLU A 96 -17.74 11.42 19.12
N LYS A 97 -16.41 11.48 19.25
CA LYS A 97 -15.47 11.04 18.19
C LYS A 97 -15.66 9.55 17.87
N ALA A 98 -15.72 8.70 18.89
CA ALA A 98 -15.95 7.26 18.72
C ALA A 98 -17.33 6.97 18.08
N SER A 99 -18.35 7.77 18.37
CA SER A 99 -19.67 7.67 17.74
C SER A 99 -19.65 8.09 16.28
N ALA A 100 -18.85 9.09 15.90
CA ALA A 100 -18.65 9.46 14.51
C ALA A 100 -17.93 8.35 13.73
N ALA A 101 -16.85 7.80 14.29
CA ALA A 101 -16.11 6.65 13.77
C ALA A 101 -17.01 5.43 13.55
N ALA A 102 -17.77 5.05 14.58
CA ALA A 102 -18.67 3.90 14.51
C ALA A 102 -19.80 4.09 13.46
N ARG A 103 -20.36 5.30 13.32
CA ARG A 103 -21.32 5.61 12.25
C ARG A 103 -20.69 5.53 10.86
N ALA A 104 -19.46 6.02 10.70
CA ALA A 104 -18.72 5.92 9.45
C ALA A 104 -18.46 4.45 9.08
N ARG A 105 -18.04 3.63 10.04
CA ARG A 105 -17.86 2.18 9.88
C ARG A 105 -19.17 1.48 9.51
N GLU A 106 -20.29 1.79 10.17
CA GLU A 106 -21.58 1.20 9.84
C GLU A 106 -22.07 1.60 8.45
N ALA A 107 -21.92 2.88 8.07
CA ALA A 107 -22.21 3.35 6.73
C ALA A 107 -21.32 2.65 5.69
N ALA A 108 -20.03 2.46 5.97
CA ALA A 108 -19.11 1.72 5.12
C ALA A 108 -19.50 0.24 5.02
N ARG A 109 -19.89 -0.41 6.13
CA ARG A 109 -20.41 -1.80 6.12
C ARG A 109 -21.68 -1.91 5.28
N SER A 110 -22.66 -1.03 5.48
CA SER A 110 -23.90 -1.03 4.70
C SER A 110 -23.65 -0.77 3.22
N ALA A 111 -22.73 0.15 2.89
CA ALA A 111 -22.30 0.39 1.51
C ALA A 111 -21.59 -0.82 0.91
N ARG A 112 -20.71 -1.49 1.68
CA ARG A 112 -20.08 -2.76 1.29
C ARG A 112 -21.12 -3.85 1.11
N GLU A 113 -22.11 -3.98 1.97
CA GLU A 113 -23.17 -4.99 1.86
C GLU A 113 -24.06 -4.73 0.63
N LEU A 114 -24.41 -3.49 0.34
CA LEU A 114 -25.12 -3.10 -0.88
C LEU A 114 -24.27 -3.40 -2.13
N ALA A 115 -22.98 -3.06 -2.10
CA ALA A 115 -22.03 -3.40 -3.16
C ALA A 115 -21.85 -4.92 -3.29
N ARG A 116 -21.82 -5.66 -2.18
CA ARG A 116 -21.70 -7.13 -2.12
C ARG A 116 -22.96 -7.84 -2.57
N ARG A 117 -24.16 -7.29 -2.31
CA ARG A 117 -25.43 -7.81 -2.83
C ARG A 117 -25.51 -7.62 -4.34
N LYS A 118 -25.12 -6.45 -4.86
CA LYS A 118 -24.91 -6.26 -6.31
C LYS A 118 -23.85 -7.22 -6.87
N SER A 119 -22.75 -7.41 -6.14
CA SER A 119 -21.68 -8.35 -6.48
C SER A 119 -22.04 -9.83 -6.28
N SER A 120 -23.09 -10.21 -5.54
CA SER A 120 -23.46 -11.62 -5.37
C SER A 120 -24.10 -12.20 -6.63
N LEU A 121 -24.77 -11.36 -7.43
CA LEU A 121 -25.16 -11.67 -8.81
C LEU A 121 -23.95 -11.64 -9.79
N GLU A 122 -22.85 -11.01 -9.42
CA GLU A 122 -21.61 -10.85 -10.21
C GLU A 122 -20.39 -11.47 -9.50
N SER A 123 -20.57 -12.59 -8.79
CA SER A 123 -19.57 -13.15 -7.88
C SER A 123 -18.47 -13.93 -8.60
N SER A 124 -17.85 -13.33 -9.62
CA SER A 124 -16.59 -13.79 -10.22
C SER A 124 -16.09 -12.89 -11.36
N THR A 125 -16.62 -11.69 -11.57
CA THR A 125 -16.17 -10.85 -12.69
C THR A 125 -14.87 -10.14 -12.31
N LEU A 126 -13.77 -10.73 -12.78
CA LEU A 126 -12.50 -10.02 -12.92
C LEU A 126 -12.75 -8.67 -13.60
N PRO A 127 -11.98 -7.61 -13.26
CA PRO A 127 -12.14 -6.32 -13.92
C PRO A 127 -12.08 -6.51 -15.44
N GLY A 128 -13.03 -5.95 -16.20
CA GLY A 128 -13.09 -6.16 -17.65
C GLY A 128 -11.83 -5.69 -18.41
N LYS A 129 -11.02 -4.84 -17.77
CA LYS A 129 -9.72 -4.37 -18.26
C LYS A 129 -8.54 -5.28 -17.91
N LEU A 130 -8.69 -6.21 -16.97
CA LEU A 130 -7.65 -7.16 -16.59
C LEU A 130 -7.46 -8.16 -17.73
N ALA A 131 -6.26 -8.22 -18.29
CA ALA A 131 -5.84 -9.35 -19.08
C ALA A 131 -5.23 -10.39 -18.11
N ASP A 132 -5.98 -11.44 -17.78
CA ASP A 132 -5.51 -12.46 -16.83
C ASP A 132 -4.45 -13.40 -17.44
N CYS A 133 -3.75 -14.17 -16.61
CA CYS A 133 -2.89 -15.28 -17.01
C CYS A 133 -3.60 -16.63 -16.86
N SER A 134 -3.06 -17.69 -17.48
CA SER A 134 -3.63 -19.04 -17.36
C SER A 134 -3.18 -19.79 -16.11
N GLU A 135 -2.00 -19.47 -15.57
CA GLU A 135 -1.47 -20.03 -14.34
C GLU A 135 -2.38 -19.70 -13.16
N ARG A 136 -2.57 -20.69 -12.29
CA ARG A 136 -3.43 -20.59 -11.10
C ARG A 136 -2.63 -20.63 -9.81
N ASP A 137 -1.39 -21.13 -9.86
CA ASP A 137 -0.45 -21.09 -8.76
C ASP A 137 0.02 -19.64 -8.51
N PRO A 138 -0.35 -19.01 -7.38
CA PRO A 138 0.04 -17.63 -7.10
C PRO A 138 1.55 -17.43 -7.03
N SER A 139 2.31 -18.48 -6.67
CA SER A 139 3.78 -18.41 -6.55
C SER A 139 4.51 -18.28 -7.88
N LYS A 140 3.86 -18.67 -8.97
CA LYS A 140 4.37 -18.59 -10.34
C LYS A 140 3.73 -17.47 -11.13
N SER A 141 2.64 -16.90 -10.62
CA SER A 141 1.83 -15.91 -11.31
C SER A 141 2.25 -14.48 -10.95
N GLU A 142 2.29 -13.64 -11.96
CA GLU A 142 2.68 -12.23 -11.85
C GLU A 142 1.56 -11.34 -12.36
N ILE A 143 1.43 -10.14 -11.80
CA ILE A 143 0.56 -9.09 -12.33
C ILE A 143 1.35 -7.81 -12.51
N TYR A 144 1.27 -7.25 -13.73
CA TYR A 144 1.80 -5.93 -14.05
C TYR A 144 0.70 -4.89 -13.96
N ILE A 145 0.88 -3.91 -13.08
CA ILE A 145 0.04 -2.73 -12.98
C ILE A 145 0.68 -1.66 -13.85
N VAL A 146 0.02 -1.30 -14.95
CA VAL A 146 0.59 -0.47 -16.01
C VAL A 146 -0.12 0.87 -16.12
N GLU A 147 0.64 1.93 -16.38
CA GLU A 147 0.11 3.26 -16.63
C GLU A 147 -0.52 3.37 -18.03
N GLY A 148 -1.84 3.54 -18.08
CA GLY A 148 -2.58 3.81 -19.32
C GLY A 148 -2.86 2.58 -20.19
N ASP A 149 -3.82 2.75 -21.11
CA ASP A 149 -4.21 1.71 -22.06
C ASP A 149 -3.14 1.50 -23.16
N SER A 150 -2.30 2.52 -23.44
CA SER A 150 -1.24 2.44 -24.45
C SER A 150 -0.14 1.45 -24.03
N ALA A 151 0.52 1.71 -22.90
CA ALA A 151 1.52 0.79 -22.35
C ALA A 151 0.88 -0.56 -21.95
N GLY A 152 -0.38 -0.55 -21.47
CA GLY A 152 -1.15 -1.77 -21.25
C GLY A 152 -1.34 -2.62 -22.52
N GLY A 153 -1.52 -1.99 -23.69
CA GLY A 153 -1.61 -2.65 -24.98
C GLY A 153 -0.30 -3.35 -25.38
N SER A 154 0.82 -2.62 -25.31
CA SER A 154 2.16 -3.18 -25.58
C SER A 154 2.51 -4.31 -24.61
N ALA A 155 2.25 -4.13 -23.32
CA ALA A 155 2.48 -5.15 -22.29
C ALA A 155 1.61 -6.40 -22.52
N LYS A 156 0.33 -6.22 -22.89
CA LYS A 156 -0.56 -7.34 -23.20
C LYS A 156 -0.09 -8.16 -24.41
N GLN A 157 0.50 -7.51 -25.40
CA GLN A 157 1.04 -8.16 -26.60
C GLN A 157 2.38 -8.86 -26.33
N GLY A 158 3.26 -8.25 -25.52
CA GLY A 158 4.61 -8.74 -25.26
C GLY A 158 4.73 -9.80 -24.14
N ARG A 159 3.75 -9.88 -23.24
CA ARG A 159 3.79 -10.79 -22.09
C ARG A 159 3.80 -12.27 -22.46
N ASP A 160 4.30 -13.09 -21.54
CA ASP A 160 3.92 -14.50 -21.50
C ASP A 160 2.56 -14.67 -20.82
N ARG A 161 1.53 -14.94 -21.64
CA ARG A 161 0.15 -15.15 -21.18
C ARG A 161 0.00 -16.32 -20.20
N ARG A 162 1.00 -17.21 -20.12
CA ARG A 162 0.97 -18.36 -19.23
C ARG A 162 0.93 -17.91 -17.77
N PHE A 163 1.80 -16.97 -17.41
CA PHE A 163 2.01 -16.60 -16.00
C PHE A 163 1.94 -15.09 -15.72
N GLN A 164 1.88 -14.23 -16.74
CA GLN A 164 1.83 -12.77 -16.54
C GLN A 164 0.45 -12.18 -16.85
N ALA A 165 -0.17 -11.57 -15.86
CA ALA A 165 -1.39 -10.78 -15.97
C ALA A 165 -1.07 -9.28 -16.16
N ILE A 166 -1.91 -8.54 -16.88
CA ILE A 166 -1.76 -7.09 -17.11
C ILE A 166 -3.01 -6.37 -16.65
N LEU A 167 -2.84 -5.38 -15.77
CA LEU A 167 -3.89 -4.48 -15.30
C LEU A 167 -3.55 -3.03 -15.68
N PRO A 168 -4.13 -2.49 -16.75
CA PRO A 168 -3.95 -1.08 -17.09
C PRO A 168 -4.76 -0.19 -16.14
N LEU A 169 -4.14 0.91 -15.72
CA LEU A 169 -4.78 1.96 -14.92
C LEU A 169 -5.10 3.18 -15.79
N ARG A 170 -6.25 3.80 -15.55
CA ARG A 170 -6.66 4.99 -16.29
C ARG A 170 -6.53 6.23 -15.42
N GLY A 171 -5.61 7.10 -15.82
CA GLY A 171 -5.34 8.35 -15.11
C GLY A 171 -4.71 8.13 -13.74
N LYS A 172 -4.67 9.20 -12.94
CA LYS A 172 -4.08 9.19 -11.61
C LYS A 172 -5.01 8.49 -10.62
N ILE A 173 -4.43 7.63 -9.79
CA ILE A 173 -5.17 6.93 -8.74
C ILE A 173 -5.61 7.93 -7.67
N LEU A 174 -6.75 7.66 -7.04
CA LEU A 174 -7.21 8.43 -5.88
C LEU A 174 -6.17 8.33 -4.76
N ASN A 175 -5.72 9.48 -4.25
CA ASN A 175 -4.88 9.51 -3.05
C ASN A 175 -5.67 9.01 -1.84
N VAL A 176 -5.36 7.80 -1.40
CA VAL A 176 -6.06 7.13 -0.30
C VAL A 176 -5.69 7.67 1.08
N GLU A 177 -4.59 8.42 1.20
CA GLU A 177 -4.21 9.07 2.46
C GLU A 177 -5.20 10.17 2.86
N LYS A 178 -5.72 10.89 1.86
CA LYS A 178 -6.66 12.01 2.04
C LYS A 178 -8.12 11.58 1.96
N ALA A 179 -8.38 10.49 1.23
CA ALA A 179 -9.74 10.10 0.92
C ALA A 179 -10.37 9.32 2.08
N ALA A 180 -11.60 9.67 2.43
CA ALA A 180 -12.41 8.86 3.34
C ALA A 180 -12.68 7.47 2.74
N GLU A 181 -12.76 6.44 3.59
CA GLU A 181 -12.90 5.03 3.20
C GLU A 181 -14.06 4.77 2.22
N HIS A 182 -15.19 5.46 2.39
CA HIS A 182 -16.34 5.33 1.49
C HIS A 182 -16.07 5.82 0.06
N LYS A 183 -15.18 6.81 -0.13
CA LYS A 183 -14.78 7.29 -1.46
C LYS A 183 -13.82 6.30 -2.13
N ILE A 184 -12.93 5.71 -1.34
CA ILE A 184 -11.97 4.70 -1.80
C ILE A 184 -12.72 3.47 -2.34
N LEU A 185 -13.71 2.97 -1.59
CA LEU A 185 -14.54 1.84 -1.99
C LEU A 185 -15.46 2.12 -3.19
N LYS A 186 -15.72 3.40 -3.52
CA LYS A 186 -16.48 3.79 -4.72
C LYS A 186 -15.59 4.02 -5.94
N ASN A 187 -14.28 4.03 -5.78
CA ASN A 187 -13.36 4.30 -6.87
C ASN A 187 -13.16 3.03 -7.72
N ASN A 188 -13.39 3.16 -9.02
CA ASN A 188 -13.33 2.04 -9.96
C ASN A 188 -11.91 1.47 -10.13
N GLU A 189 -10.88 2.32 -10.08
CA GLU A 189 -9.48 1.89 -10.24
C GLU A 189 -9.03 1.10 -9.01
N ILE A 190 -9.36 1.59 -7.80
CA ILE A 190 -9.10 0.87 -6.55
C ILE A 190 -9.88 -0.44 -6.50
N ASN A 191 -11.18 -0.44 -6.85
CA ASN A 191 -11.95 -1.69 -6.90
C ASN A 191 -11.37 -2.68 -7.92
N SER A 192 -10.87 -2.19 -9.05
CA SER A 192 -10.21 -3.05 -10.04
C SER A 192 -8.94 -3.68 -9.48
N LEU A 193 -8.11 -2.93 -8.74
CA LEU A 193 -6.91 -3.44 -8.07
C LEU A 193 -7.27 -4.50 -7.03
N ILE A 194 -8.23 -4.21 -6.15
CA ILE A 194 -8.67 -5.13 -5.09
C ILE A 194 -9.21 -6.43 -5.68
N SER A 195 -10.06 -6.34 -6.70
CA SER A 195 -10.63 -7.50 -7.38
C SER A 195 -9.59 -8.30 -8.16
N ALA A 196 -8.61 -7.64 -8.79
CA ALA A 196 -7.54 -8.32 -9.50
C ALA A 196 -6.65 -9.10 -8.52
N ILE A 197 -6.21 -8.49 -7.42
CA ILE A 197 -5.31 -9.08 -6.43
C ILE A 197 -6.00 -10.18 -5.61
N GLY A 198 -7.29 -10.00 -5.27
CA GLY A 198 -8.13 -11.03 -4.65
C GLY A 198 -8.08 -11.12 -3.12
N THR A 199 -7.23 -10.33 -2.47
CA THR A 199 -7.05 -10.34 -1.00
C THR A 199 -8.16 -9.65 -0.23
N GLY A 200 -8.99 -8.81 -0.89
CA GLY A 200 -9.89 -7.89 -0.19
C GLY A 200 -9.13 -6.72 0.45
N ILE A 201 -9.80 -5.92 1.28
CA ILE A 201 -9.20 -4.79 2.02
C ILE A 201 -9.82 -4.64 3.42
N GLY A 202 -9.11 -3.94 4.31
CA GLY A 202 -9.57 -3.61 5.65
C GLY A 202 -9.88 -4.87 6.47
N THR A 203 -11.08 -4.95 7.03
CA THR A 203 -11.49 -6.09 7.88
C THR A 203 -11.62 -7.42 7.13
N ASN A 204 -11.72 -7.40 5.80
CA ASN A 204 -11.83 -8.60 4.97
C ASN A 204 -10.52 -8.91 4.23
N PHE A 205 -9.44 -8.20 4.56
CA PHE A 205 -8.13 -8.44 3.99
C PHE A 205 -7.59 -9.79 4.46
N ASP A 206 -7.19 -10.63 3.51
CA ASP A 206 -6.57 -11.93 3.74
C ASP A 206 -5.44 -12.12 2.72
N PRO A 207 -4.17 -12.11 3.16
CA PRO A 207 -3.02 -12.28 2.25
C PRO A 207 -2.96 -13.68 1.64
N ALA A 208 -3.55 -14.71 2.28
CA ALA A 208 -3.53 -16.08 1.76
C ALA A 208 -4.37 -16.24 0.49
N ARG A 209 -5.29 -15.31 0.23
CA ARG A 209 -6.13 -15.27 -0.98
C ARG A 209 -5.50 -14.51 -2.14
N VAL A 210 -4.26 -14.06 -2.00
CA VAL A 210 -3.55 -13.35 -3.06
C VAL A 210 -3.44 -14.23 -4.31
N ARG A 211 -3.71 -13.64 -5.46
CA ARG A 211 -3.68 -14.35 -6.75
C ARG A 211 -2.31 -14.35 -7.42
N TYR A 212 -1.42 -13.44 -7.02
CA TYR A 212 -0.10 -13.24 -7.61
C TYR A 212 0.91 -12.93 -6.51
N HIS A 213 1.98 -13.72 -6.38
CA HIS A 213 3.08 -13.44 -5.45
C HIS A 213 4.04 -12.38 -6.00
N SER A 214 3.91 -12.00 -7.27
CA SER A 214 4.67 -10.91 -7.87
C SER A 214 3.73 -9.86 -8.44
N ILE A 215 3.53 -8.79 -7.68
CA ILE A 215 2.77 -7.60 -8.06
C ILE A 215 3.78 -6.54 -8.49
N ILE A 216 3.84 -6.27 -9.80
CA ILE A 216 4.86 -5.44 -10.42
C ILE A 216 4.23 -4.12 -10.86
N ILE A 217 4.69 -3.02 -10.27
CA ILE A 217 4.32 -1.66 -10.68
C ILE A 217 5.22 -1.27 -11.86
N MET A 218 4.62 -1.03 -13.02
CA MET A 218 5.33 -0.70 -14.25
C MET A 218 4.78 0.61 -14.81
N THR A 219 5.36 1.74 -14.37
CA THR A 219 5.00 3.10 -14.79
C THR A 219 6.09 3.72 -15.65
N ASP A 220 5.77 4.83 -16.29
CA ASP A 220 6.73 5.57 -17.11
C ASP A 220 7.82 6.22 -16.25
N ALA A 221 8.97 6.49 -16.85
CA ALA A 221 10.14 7.08 -16.19
C ALA A 221 10.08 8.62 -16.20
N ASP A 222 8.88 9.16 -15.98
CA ASP A 222 8.57 10.59 -15.97
C ASP A 222 7.95 11.03 -14.64
N VAL A 223 7.53 12.30 -14.58
CA VAL A 223 6.89 12.90 -13.40
C VAL A 223 5.53 12.28 -13.06
N ASP A 224 4.77 11.84 -14.07
CA ASP A 224 3.43 11.30 -13.88
C ASP A 224 3.49 9.83 -13.43
N GLY A 225 4.39 9.03 -14.00
CA GLY A 225 4.68 7.68 -13.55
C GLY A 225 5.23 7.63 -12.14
N SER A 226 6.11 8.58 -11.77
CA SER A 226 6.59 8.74 -10.39
C SER A 226 5.44 9.05 -9.42
N HIS A 227 4.48 9.86 -9.84
CA HIS A 227 3.29 10.20 -9.05
C HIS A 227 2.36 8.99 -8.89
N ILE A 228 2.08 8.25 -9.97
CA ILE A 228 1.24 7.04 -9.93
C ILE A 228 1.89 5.97 -9.05
N SER A 229 3.20 5.76 -9.19
CA SER A 229 3.97 4.86 -8.34
C SER A 229 3.83 5.24 -6.86
N THR A 230 3.95 6.52 -6.53
CA THR A 230 3.78 7.02 -5.15
C THR A 230 2.37 6.74 -4.63
N LEU A 231 1.34 6.95 -5.45
CA LEU A 231 -0.06 6.66 -5.09
C LEU A 231 -0.31 5.17 -4.86
N LEU A 232 0.26 4.30 -5.71
CA LEU A 232 0.18 2.84 -5.56
C LEU A 232 0.88 2.36 -4.29
N LEU A 233 2.11 2.84 -4.06
CA LEU A 233 2.86 2.50 -2.85
C LEU A 233 2.11 2.96 -1.58
N THR A 234 1.50 4.14 -1.62
CA THR A 234 0.63 4.61 -0.52
C THR A 234 -0.55 3.66 -0.30
N PHE A 235 -1.21 3.22 -1.37
CA PHE A 235 -2.31 2.28 -1.29
C PHE A 235 -1.89 0.93 -0.69
N PHE A 236 -0.81 0.33 -1.18
CA PHE A 236 -0.29 -0.92 -0.65
C PHE A 236 0.12 -0.77 0.82
N TYR A 237 0.82 0.32 1.16
CA TYR A 237 1.27 0.57 2.52
C TYR A 237 0.10 0.76 3.51
N ARG A 238 -0.99 1.42 3.11
CA ARG A 238 -2.15 1.68 3.98
C ARG A 238 -3.14 0.53 4.08
N TYR A 239 -3.36 -0.22 3.01
CA TYR A 239 -4.44 -1.21 2.94
C TYR A 239 -3.99 -2.66 2.76
N MET A 240 -2.73 -2.89 2.38
CA MET A 240 -2.20 -4.21 2.05
C MET A 240 -0.75 -4.38 2.51
N THR A 241 -0.42 -3.84 3.70
CA THR A 241 0.96 -3.78 4.23
C THR A 241 1.61 -5.16 4.27
N GLU A 242 0.85 -6.19 4.63
CA GLU A 242 1.34 -7.58 4.70
C GLU A 242 1.85 -8.10 3.34
N LEU A 243 1.34 -7.61 2.20
CA LEU A 243 1.88 -7.98 0.89
C LEU A 243 3.28 -7.40 0.66
N ILE A 244 3.59 -6.25 1.26
CA ILE A 244 4.94 -5.67 1.24
C ILE A 244 5.86 -6.48 2.15
N ASP A 245 5.39 -6.86 3.34
CA ASP A 245 6.16 -7.66 4.30
C ASP A 245 6.49 -9.07 3.76
N LEU A 246 5.54 -9.68 3.03
CA LEU A 246 5.77 -10.93 2.30
C LEU A 246 6.69 -10.76 1.08
N GLY A 247 7.03 -9.53 0.71
CA GLY A 247 7.91 -9.22 -0.41
C GLY A 247 7.27 -9.40 -1.78
N TYR A 248 5.95 -9.26 -1.90
CA TYR A 248 5.22 -9.47 -3.15
C TYR A 248 5.14 -8.23 -4.05
N ILE A 249 5.50 -7.04 -3.54
CA ILE A 249 5.44 -5.79 -4.29
C ILE A 249 6.80 -5.48 -4.92
N TYR A 250 6.80 -5.23 -6.22
CA TYR A 250 7.97 -4.93 -7.03
C TYR A 250 7.74 -3.68 -7.88
N MET A 251 8.82 -2.98 -8.19
CA MET A 251 8.86 -1.89 -9.17
C MET A 251 9.66 -2.36 -10.39
N ALA A 252 9.07 -2.26 -11.58
CA ALA A 252 9.78 -2.52 -12.81
C ALA A 252 10.81 -1.41 -13.08
N GLN A 253 11.96 -1.77 -13.65
CA GLN A 253 12.97 -0.80 -14.05
C GLN A 253 13.20 -0.92 -15.55
N PRO A 254 12.48 -0.14 -16.38
CA PRO A 254 12.74 -0.11 -17.82
C PRO A 254 14.11 0.53 -18.13
N PRO A 255 14.70 0.23 -19.29
CA PRO A 255 15.97 0.82 -19.71
C PRO A 255 15.81 2.31 -20.00
N LEU A 256 16.83 3.10 -19.68
CA LEU A 256 16.83 4.55 -19.97
C LEU A 256 17.29 4.84 -21.39
N TYR A 257 18.20 4.03 -21.94
CA TYR A 257 18.75 4.24 -23.27
C TYR A 257 18.82 2.96 -24.09
N ARG A 258 18.61 3.11 -25.40
CA ARG A 258 18.91 2.13 -26.44
C ARG A 258 20.04 2.65 -27.29
N ILE A 259 21.07 1.83 -27.47
CA ILE A 259 22.27 2.16 -28.23
C ILE A 259 22.34 1.19 -29.39
N ALA A 260 22.30 1.71 -30.61
CA ALA A 260 22.28 0.91 -31.82
C ALA A 260 23.45 1.28 -32.74
N LYS A 261 24.14 0.27 -33.28
CA LYS A 261 25.15 0.42 -34.33
C LYS A 261 25.00 -0.70 -35.36
N GLY A 262 24.43 -0.36 -36.52
CA GLY A 262 24.10 -1.34 -37.55
C GLY A 262 23.07 -2.37 -37.02
N LYS A 263 23.46 -3.64 -36.92
CA LYS A 263 22.62 -4.72 -36.38
C LYS A 263 22.78 -4.98 -34.87
N LYS A 264 23.75 -4.33 -34.21
CA LYS A 264 23.98 -4.50 -32.78
C LYS A 264 23.16 -3.49 -32.01
N GLU A 265 22.37 -3.96 -31.05
CA GLU A 265 21.63 -3.12 -30.12
C GLU A 265 22.02 -3.47 -28.67
N ARG A 266 22.03 -2.47 -27.79
CA ARG A 266 22.25 -2.63 -26.36
C ARG A 266 21.33 -1.69 -25.59
N TYR A 267 20.65 -2.23 -24.59
CA TYR A 267 19.84 -1.47 -23.65
C TYR A 267 20.64 -1.22 -22.37
N VAL A 268 20.57 -0.01 -21.83
CA VAL A 268 21.29 0.38 -20.62
C VAL A 268 20.39 1.18 -19.68
N PHE A 269 20.64 1.06 -18.38
CA PHE A 269 19.77 1.57 -17.33
C PHE A 269 20.32 2.82 -16.64
N ARG A 270 21.58 3.16 -16.92
CA ARG A 270 22.26 4.34 -16.36
C ARG A 270 22.99 5.13 -17.43
N GLU A 271 23.13 6.43 -17.20
CA GLU A 271 23.85 7.31 -18.13
C GLU A 271 25.34 6.94 -18.25
N GLU A 272 25.96 6.52 -17.15
CA GLU A 272 27.36 6.06 -17.15
C GLU A 272 27.55 4.81 -18.03
N GLU A 273 26.60 3.88 -17.99
CA GLU A 273 26.58 2.68 -18.84
C GLU A 273 26.40 3.07 -20.31
N MET A 274 25.58 4.09 -20.57
CA MET A 274 25.41 4.63 -21.92
C MET A 274 26.72 5.18 -22.47
N ARG A 275 27.41 6.04 -21.71
CA ARG A 275 28.70 6.62 -22.14
C ARG A 275 29.74 5.52 -22.41
N LYS A 276 29.84 4.52 -21.53
CA LYS A 276 30.73 3.37 -21.73
C LYS A 276 30.38 2.58 -22.98
N ALA A 277 29.10 2.27 -23.18
CA ALA A 277 28.64 1.50 -24.33
C ALA A 277 28.84 2.25 -25.66
N VAL A 278 28.69 3.58 -25.69
CA VAL A 278 29.00 4.38 -26.88
C VAL A 278 30.49 4.30 -27.22
N VAL A 279 31.36 4.42 -26.22
CA VAL A 279 32.83 4.30 -26.40
C VAL A 279 33.20 2.90 -26.91
N GLU A 280 32.66 1.84 -26.29
CA GLU A 280 32.91 0.45 -26.70
C GLU A 280 32.42 0.12 -28.12
N MET A 281 31.29 0.70 -28.54
CA MET A 281 30.76 0.51 -29.89
C MET A 281 31.48 1.37 -30.92
N GLY A 282 32.24 2.39 -30.49
CA GLY A 282 32.95 3.36 -31.33
C GLY A 282 32.02 4.47 -31.82
N GLU A 283 32.39 5.73 -31.57
CA GLU A 283 31.54 6.92 -31.68
C GLU A 283 30.86 7.13 -33.06
N ASN A 284 31.51 6.71 -34.15
CA ASN A 284 30.96 6.88 -35.50
C ASN A 284 29.83 5.88 -35.81
N GLY A 285 28.67 6.41 -36.19
CA GLY A 285 27.51 5.62 -36.64
C GLY A 285 26.69 4.98 -35.50
N VAL A 286 26.88 5.42 -34.25
CA VAL A 286 26.08 4.99 -33.10
C VAL A 286 24.86 5.89 -32.96
N HIS A 287 23.68 5.27 -32.88
CA HIS A 287 22.43 5.95 -32.57
C HIS A 287 22.05 5.69 -31.12
N VAL A 288 21.93 6.76 -30.33
CA VAL A 288 21.44 6.68 -28.94
C VAL A 288 20.02 7.21 -28.88
N GLN A 289 19.07 6.37 -28.46
CA GLN A 289 17.70 6.74 -28.18
C GLN A 289 17.49 6.72 -26.67
N ARG A 290 16.96 7.81 -26.11
CA ARG A 290 16.50 7.86 -24.71
C ARG A 290 15.01 7.55 -24.67
N TYR A 291 14.59 6.60 -23.85
CA TYR A 291 13.18 6.33 -23.60
C TYR A 291 12.65 7.30 -22.55
N LYS A 292 11.48 7.92 -22.80
CA LYS A 292 10.77 8.72 -21.80
C LYS A 292 9.56 7.98 -21.24
N GLY A 293 8.82 7.29 -22.11
CA GLY A 293 7.69 6.45 -21.70
C GLY A 293 7.79 5.02 -22.21
N LEU A 294 7.11 4.10 -21.53
CA LEU A 294 6.98 2.69 -21.91
C LEU A 294 6.24 2.54 -23.24
N GLY A 295 5.35 3.48 -23.57
CA GLY A 295 4.62 3.51 -24.84
C GLY A 295 5.48 3.73 -26.09
N GLU A 296 6.74 4.17 -25.94
CA GLU A 296 7.69 4.28 -27.04
C GLU A 296 8.33 2.93 -27.41
N MET A 297 8.18 1.92 -26.55
CA MET A 297 8.70 0.58 -26.77
C MET A 297 7.64 -0.27 -27.47
N ASN A 298 8.07 -1.01 -28.49
CA ASN A 298 7.22 -2.06 -29.05
C ASN A 298 7.14 -3.27 -28.10
N ALA A 299 6.20 -4.18 -28.35
CA ALA A 299 5.94 -5.33 -27.50
C ALA A 299 7.19 -6.22 -27.28
N THR A 300 7.99 -6.44 -28.32
CA THR A 300 9.22 -7.25 -28.24
C THR A 300 10.28 -6.57 -27.38
N GLN A 301 10.48 -5.27 -27.55
CA GLN A 301 11.42 -4.48 -26.75
C GLN A 301 11.02 -4.51 -25.27
N LEU A 302 9.74 -4.27 -24.98
CA LEU A 302 9.23 -4.26 -23.61
C LEU A 302 9.43 -5.62 -22.93
N TRP A 303 9.20 -6.72 -23.66
CA TRP A 303 9.49 -8.07 -23.20
C TRP A 303 10.97 -8.23 -22.85
N GLU A 304 11.86 -8.05 -23.83
CA GLU A 304 13.29 -8.34 -23.70
C GLU A 304 14.00 -7.53 -22.63
N THR A 305 13.48 -6.33 -22.30
CA THR A 305 14.15 -5.41 -21.37
C THR A 305 13.53 -5.42 -19.97
N THR A 306 12.21 -5.58 -19.86
CA THR A 306 11.49 -5.24 -18.62
C THR A 306 10.58 -6.36 -18.12
N MET A 307 10.12 -7.27 -18.99
CA MET A 307 9.16 -8.32 -18.59
C MET A 307 9.72 -9.74 -18.59
N ASP A 308 10.78 -10.00 -19.35
CA ASP A 308 11.46 -11.30 -19.41
C ASP A 308 12.15 -11.62 -18.07
N PRO A 309 11.73 -12.67 -17.34
CA PRO A 309 12.34 -13.04 -16.06
C PRO A 309 13.84 -13.31 -16.12
N GLU A 310 14.39 -13.71 -17.26
CA GLU A 310 15.81 -13.99 -17.42
C GLU A 310 16.68 -12.74 -17.54
N ARG A 311 16.08 -11.61 -17.95
CA ARG A 311 16.81 -10.37 -18.31
C ARG A 311 16.43 -9.16 -17.49
N ARG A 312 15.19 -9.11 -17.00
CA ARG A 312 14.65 -7.94 -16.30
C ARG A 312 15.33 -7.73 -14.95
N VAL A 313 15.27 -6.49 -14.49
CA VAL A 313 15.64 -6.11 -13.13
C VAL A 313 14.39 -5.53 -12.45
N LEU A 314 13.99 -6.15 -11.34
CA LEU A 314 12.90 -5.69 -10.49
C LEU A 314 13.45 -5.18 -9.17
N LYS A 315 12.93 -4.06 -8.68
CA LYS A 315 13.22 -3.56 -7.33
C LYS A 315 12.13 -4.05 -6.39
N GLN A 316 12.48 -4.94 -5.46
CA GLN A 316 11.54 -5.38 -4.43
C GLN A 316 11.33 -4.25 -3.41
N VAL A 317 10.07 -3.95 -3.10
CA VAL A 317 9.70 -2.95 -2.09
C VAL A 317 9.73 -3.62 -0.71
N ARG A 318 10.34 -2.96 0.27
CA ARG A 318 10.42 -3.43 1.67
C ARG A 318 10.18 -2.27 2.63
N ILE A 319 9.67 -2.59 3.81
CA ILE A 319 9.51 -1.63 4.92
C ILE A 319 10.65 -1.88 5.90
N GLU A 320 11.67 -1.01 5.90
CA GLU A 320 12.78 -1.10 6.85
C GLU A 320 12.42 -0.46 8.20
N ASP A 321 11.80 0.72 8.15
CA ASP A 321 11.32 1.45 9.33
C ASP A 321 9.87 1.89 9.08
N ALA A 322 8.94 1.22 9.74
CA ALA A 322 7.51 1.50 9.61
C ALA A 322 7.13 2.88 10.17
N ILE A 323 7.84 3.39 11.18
CA ILE A 323 7.56 4.70 11.77
C ILE A 323 8.02 5.79 10.80
N HIS A 324 9.23 5.66 10.27
CA HIS A 324 9.75 6.60 9.29
C HIS A 324 8.91 6.59 8.00
N ALA A 325 8.57 5.40 7.48
CA ALA A 325 7.70 5.28 6.32
C ALA A 325 6.34 5.97 6.54
N ASN A 326 5.73 5.78 7.71
CA ASN A 326 4.46 6.42 8.04
C ASN A 326 4.57 7.96 8.01
N ASP A 327 5.61 8.50 8.65
CA ASP A 327 5.86 9.95 8.70
C ASP A 327 6.08 10.54 7.30
N ILE A 328 6.81 9.83 6.43
CA ILE A 328 7.00 10.23 5.03
C ILE A 328 5.67 10.24 4.27
N PHE A 329 4.86 9.17 4.36
CA PHE A 329 3.56 9.12 3.68
C PHE A 329 2.60 10.20 4.20
N GLU A 330 2.56 10.44 5.50
CA GLU A 330 1.70 11.47 6.09
C GLU A 330 2.12 12.88 5.63
N LYS A 331 3.42 13.17 5.58
CA LYS A 331 3.94 14.45 5.08
C LYS A 331 3.68 14.65 3.59
N LEU A 332 3.97 13.64 2.77
CA LEU A 332 3.91 13.75 1.31
C LEU A 332 2.49 13.61 0.77
N MET A 333 1.66 12.77 1.38
CA MET A 333 0.35 12.40 0.87
C MET A 333 -0.79 12.98 1.71
N GLY A 334 -0.58 13.30 2.98
CA GLY A 334 -1.61 13.81 3.91
C GLY A 334 -1.99 15.28 3.74
N GLU A 335 -2.83 15.82 4.62
CA GLU A 335 -3.44 17.15 4.43
C GLU A 335 -2.52 18.35 4.73
N ASN A 336 -1.39 18.14 5.41
CA ASN A 336 -0.52 19.24 5.83
C ASN A 336 0.33 19.80 4.68
N VAL A 337 -0.18 20.83 4.01
CA VAL A 337 0.48 21.51 2.88
C VAL A 337 1.80 22.16 3.28
N SER A 338 1.91 22.72 4.50
CA SER A 338 3.13 23.40 4.94
C SER A 338 4.27 22.40 5.13
N ALA A 339 4.01 21.29 5.82
CA ALA A 339 5.01 20.25 6.05
C ALA A 339 5.53 19.66 4.71
N ARG A 340 4.62 19.45 3.75
CA ARG A 340 4.97 19.01 2.40
C ARG A 340 5.84 20.03 1.66
N LYS A 341 5.47 21.31 1.72
CA LYS A 341 6.23 22.39 1.05
C LYS A 341 7.64 22.51 1.63
N ASP A 342 7.77 22.40 2.95
CA ASP A 342 9.08 22.43 3.61
C ASP A 342 9.93 21.21 3.26
N PHE A 343 9.32 20.03 3.18
CA PHE A 343 10.00 18.83 2.70
C PHE A 343 10.54 19.02 1.28
N ILE A 344 9.68 19.46 0.34
CA ILE A 344 10.08 19.69 -1.06
C ILE A 344 11.22 20.71 -1.12
N LYS A 345 11.16 21.81 -0.36
CA LYS A 345 12.22 22.82 -0.34
C LYS A 345 13.57 22.25 0.16
N ARG A 346 13.55 21.43 1.21
CA ARG A 346 14.77 20.85 1.79
C ARG A 346 15.45 19.89 0.80
N HIS A 347 14.65 19.10 0.08
CA HIS A 347 15.14 18.05 -0.82
C HIS A 347 15.19 18.48 -2.30
N ALA A 348 14.86 19.73 -2.63
CA ALA A 348 14.76 20.20 -4.02
C ALA A 348 16.07 20.02 -4.82
N MET A 349 17.21 20.19 -4.16
CA MET A 349 18.54 20.08 -4.79
C MET A 349 19.01 18.63 -4.98
N GLU A 350 18.31 17.67 -4.40
CA GLU A 350 18.66 16.24 -4.51
C GLU A 350 18.12 15.61 -5.80
N VAL A 351 17.19 16.29 -6.48
CA VAL A 351 16.57 15.81 -7.72
C VAL A 351 17.56 15.95 -8.87
N LYS A 352 18.02 14.81 -9.40
CA LYS A 352 18.95 14.75 -10.54
C LYS A 352 18.25 14.72 -11.90
N ASN A 353 17.02 14.21 -11.95
CA ASN A 353 16.25 14.01 -13.18
C ASN A 353 14.87 14.67 -13.03
N LEU A 354 14.78 15.94 -13.37
CA LEU A 354 13.51 16.64 -13.54
C LEU A 354 13.26 16.75 -15.04
N ASP A 355 12.11 16.25 -15.51
CA ASP A 355 11.62 16.63 -16.83
C ASP A 355 11.23 18.11 -16.76
N ILE A 356 12.06 18.97 -17.35
CA ILE A 356 11.81 20.41 -17.56
C ILE A 356 11.29 20.60 -18.97
#